data_AF-A0A0D1LG52-F1
#
_entry.id   AF-A0A0D1LG52-F1
#
_cell.length_a   1.000
_cell.length_b   1.000
_cell.length_c   1.000
_cell.angle_alpha   90.00
_cell.angle_beta   90.00
_cell.angle_gamma   90.00
#
_symmetry.space_group_name_H-M   'P 1'
#
loop_
_entity.id
_entity.type
_entity.pdbx_description
1 polymer ?
#
loop_
_entity_poly.entity_id
_entity_poly.type
_entity_poly.pdbx_seq_one_letter_code
_entity_poly.pdbx_strand_id
1 'polypeptide(L)'
;MQFSADTVQLVDQVNRVYPGSVVLRGSGEATGVLTHDQVTTDMLGTRLMVEVTDATAPDYSATKELLMMMLTLSGYPQIYFQLKSDNVELTDQLMVMATYLYQPAMRTIIYKEQAKHGLLTDDVVAAFAKGVMTTLTKEADGDRSEAALRVLTLLDAQVFMNAVTGETVAYTDTFAEAFPEAWAAAQKIVAAMKIEGIKDPFTVHRAVVAAFKHFDEQMAAWDLPELHANEFATLTPVLSERQLRLPLAQVYDIKHTDMIDRNTEKTAYVGLNKTDEQNSFVISAPEENQPTFFKELYKTSVREVLEQIGQPFVVRQAD
;
A
#
# COMPACT_ATOMS: atom_id res chain seq x y z
N MET A 1 14.19 -25.26 5.52
CA MET A 1 13.87 -24.62 4.23
C MET A 1 15.15 -24.07 3.63
N GLN A 2 15.37 -24.24 2.33
CA GLN A 2 16.53 -23.68 1.62
C GLN A 2 16.01 -22.73 0.54
N PHE A 3 16.59 -21.53 0.46
CA PHE A 3 16.26 -20.53 -0.56
C PHE A 3 17.19 -20.68 -1.76
N SER A 4 16.69 -20.29 -2.93
CA SER A 4 17.47 -20.26 -4.17
C SER A 4 18.65 -19.27 -4.09
N ALA A 5 19.64 -19.45 -4.96
CA ALA A 5 20.78 -18.53 -5.06
C ALA A 5 20.33 -17.09 -5.39
N ASP A 6 19.32 -16.93 -6.24
CA ASP A 6 18.78 -15.63 -6.64
C ASP A 6 18.13 -14.90 -5.46
N THR A 7 17.36 -15.61 -4.62
CA THR A 7 16.79 -15.04 -3.39
C THR A 7 17.87 -14.61 -2.41
N VAL A 8 18.93 -15.42 -2.24
CA VAL A 8 20.08 -15.04 -1.39
C VAL A 8 20.79 -13.81 -1.96
N GLN A 9 20.96 -13.73 -3.28
CA GLN A 9 21.55 -12.55 -3.93
C GLN A 9 20.69 -11.29 -3.73
N LEU A 10 19.36 -11.42 -3.73
CA LEU A 10 18.47 -10.30 -3.42
C LEU A 10 18.63 -9.82 -1.97
N VAL A 11 18.79 -10.74 -1.00
CA VAL A 11 19.12 -10.38 0.38
C VAL A 11 20.41 -9.57 0.44
N ASP A 12 21.45 -9.97 -0.31
CA ASP A 12 22.70 -9.21 -0.39
C ASP A 12 22.51 -7.81 -1.00
N GLN A 13 21.63 -7.67 -2.00
CA GLN A 13 21.31 -6.38 -2.59
C GLN A 13 20.61 -5.46 -1.58
N VAL A 14 19.61 -5.98 -0.86
CA VAL A 14 18.92 -5.24 0.21
C VAL A 14 19.92 -4.80 1.29
N ASN A 15 20.82 -5.69 1.70
CA ASN A 15 21.86 -5.40 2.70
C ASN A 15 22.85 -4.30 2.31
N ARG A 16 23.01 -3.99 1.02
CA ARG A 16 23.87 -2.88 0.57
C ARG A 16 23.25 -1.51 0.78
N VAL A 17 21.93 -1.43 0.83
CA VAL A 17 21.18 -0.17 0.93
C VAL A 17 20.49 0.00 2.27
N TYR A 18 20.21 -1.09 2.97
CA TYR A 18 19.60 -1.05 4.30
C TYR A 18 20.62 -0.58 5.36
N PRO A 19 20.27 0.37 6.25
CA PRO A 19 21.21 0.88 7.26
C PRO A 19 21.71 -0.15 8.28
N GLY A 20 20.98 -1.25 8.45
CA GLY A 20 21.32 -2.37 9.34
C GLY A 20 21.70 -3.63 8.57
N SER A 21 21.23 -4.79 9.03
CA SER A 21 21.33 -6.03 8.24
C SER A 21 20.00 -6.78 8.20
N VAL A 22 19.62 -7.25 7.03
CA VAL A 22 18.49 -8.13 6.79
C VAL A 22 18.97 -9.58 6.78
N VAL A 23 18.29 -10.43 7.56
CA VAL A 23 18.51 -11.87 7.61
C VAL A 23 17.23 -12.57 7.20
N LEU A 24 17.35 -13.52 6.28
CA LEU A 24 16.23 -14.34 5.82
C LEU A 24 16.24 -15.70 6.53
N ARG A 25 15.10 -16.10 7.08
CA ARG A 25 14.88 -17.40 7.71
C ARG A 25 13.65 -18.07 7.12
N GLY A 26 13.67 -19.40 7.08
CA GLY A 26 12.51 -20.21 6.73
C GLY A 26 12.17 -21.20 7.83
N SER A 27 10.89 -21.28 8.20
CA SER A 27 10.32 -22.23 9.15
C SER A 27 8.99 -22.78 8.62
N GLY A 28 8.42 -23.75 9.33
CA GLY A 28 7.13 -24.37 8.96
C GLY A 28 7.21 -25.41 7.83
N GLU A 29 6.04 -25.96 7.54
CA GLU A 29 5.81 -26.97 6.50
C GLU A 29 4.99 -26.37 5.35
N ALA A 30 4.92 -27.06 4.21
CA ALA A 30 4.15 -26.60 3.07
C ALA A 30 2.67 -26.93 3.29
N THR A 31 1.81 -25.91 3.43
CA THR A 31 0.36 -26.10 3.51
C THR A 31 -0.29 -26.31 2.14
N GLY A 32 0.42 -25.99 1.06
CA GLY A 32 -0.12 -25.99 -0.30
C GLY A 32 -1.10 -24.83 -0.53
N VAL A 33 -0.97 -23.74 0.24
CA VAL A 33 -1.79 -22.52 0.17
C VAL A 33 -0.88 -21.33 0.38
N LEU A 34 -1.05 -20.26 -0.40
CA LEU A 34 -0.32 -19.00 -0.21
C LEU A 34 -1.25 -17.91 0.29
N THR A 35 -0.99 -17.41 1.49
CA THR A 35 -1.73 -16.31 2.13
C THR A 35 -0.78 -15.16 2.50
N HIS A 36 -1.33 -13.98 2.79
CA HIS A 36 -0.52 -12.78 3.05
C HIS A 36 0.21 -12.78 4.41
N ASP A 37 -0.17 -13.67 5.34
CA ASP A 37 0.34 -13.77 6.72
C ASP A 37 1.49 -14.77 6.92
N GLN A 38 1.98 -15.39 5.84
CA GLN A 38 3.04 -16.41 5.88
C GLN A 38 4.47 -15.85 5.88
N VAL A 39 4.61 -14.53 6.07
CA VAL A 39 5.89 -13.86 6.25
C VAL A 39 5.80 -12.93 7.44
N THR A 40 6.69 -13.08 8.40
CA THR A 40 6.81 -12.18 9.55
C THR A 40 8.11 -11.38 9.47
N THR A 41 8.08 -10.17 10.02
CA THR A 41 9.25 -9.30 10.11
C THR A 41 9.47 -8.87 11.56
N ASP A 42 10.67 -9.13 12.07
CA ASP A 42 11.03 -8.86 13.46
C ASP A 42 12.34 -8.09 13.56
N MET A 43 12.36 -7.05 14.39
CA MET A 43 13.58 -6.29 14.67
C MET A 43 14.38 -6.95 15.80
N LEU A 44 15.59 -7.41 15.47
CA LEU A 44 16.58 -7.99 16.38
C LEU A 44 17.75 -7.00 16.55
N GLY A 45 17.52 -5.93 17.33
CA GLY A 45 18.47 -4.83 17.46
C GLY A 45 18.56 -4.03 16.16
N THR A 46 19.73 -3.99 15.54
CA THR A 46 19.92 -3.37 14.21
C THR A 46 19.71 -4.35 13.05
N ARG A 47 19.29 -5.59 13.34
CA ARG A 47 19.00 -6.59 12.32
C ARG A 47 17.50 -6.70 12.11
N LEU A 48 17.06 -6.74 10.85
CA LEU A 48 15.70 -7.12 10.51
C LEU A 48 15.70 -8.60 10.14
N MET A 49 14.89 -9.42 10.81
CA MET A 49 14.65 -10.80 10.43
C MET A 49 13.39 -10.86 9.58
N VAL A 50 13.50 -11.41 8.37
CA VAL A 50 12.37 -11.79 7.53
C VAL A 50 12.23 -13.31 7.68
N GLU A 51 11.14 -13.78 8.25
CA GLU A 51 10.86 -15.21 8.46
C GLU A 51 9.69 -15.65 7.57
N VAL A 52 9.96 -16.57 6.65
CA VAL A 52 8.94 -17.26 5.86
C VAL A 52 8.46 -18.47 6.65
N THR A 53 7.18 -18.52 7.00
CA THR A 53 6.61 -19.52 7.91
C THR A 53 5.90 -20.67 7.19
N ASP A 54 5.86 -20.65 5.86
CA ASP A 54 5.26 -21.70 5.03
C ASP A 54 6.20 -22.10 3.88
N ALA A 55 6.37 -23.42 3.67
CA ALA A 55 7.30 -23.96 2.68
C ALA A 55 6.71 -24.20 1.28
N THR A 56 5.47 -23.77 1.00
CA THR A 56 4.77 -23.99 -0.28
C THR A 56 5.47 -23.29 -1.44
N ALA A 57 5.86 -22.03 -1.27
CA ALA A 57 6.59 -21.27 -2.27
C ALA A 57 7.56 -20.28 -1.60
N PRO A 58 8.63 -20.77 -0.97
CA PRO A 58 9.43 -19.97 -0.05
C PRO A 58 10.19 -18.83 -0.73
N ASP A 59 10.70 -19.05 -1.95
CA ASP A 59 11.35 -18.00 -2.74
C ASP A 59 10.36 -16.92 -3.16
N TYR A 60 9.13 -17.28 -3.57
CA TYR A 60 8.07 -16.33 -3.88
C TYR A 60 7.71 -15.46 -2.67
N SER A 61 7.52 -16.07 -1.50
CA SER A 61 7.15 -15.36 -0.28
C SER A 61 8.28 -14.45 0.21
N ALA A 62 9.51 -14.95 0.22
CA ALA A 62 10.69 -14.17 0.61
C ALA A 62 10.95 -13.00 -0.33
N THR A 63 10.97 -13.24 -1.64
CA THR A 63 11.29 -12.18 -2.61
C THR A 63 10.23 -11.10 -2.64
N LYS A 64 8.94 -11.42 -2.40
CA LYS A 64 7.87 -10.42 -2.27
C LYS A 64 8.19 -9.38 -1.19
N GLU A 65 8.62 -9.82 -0.02
CA GLU A 65 8.94 -8.92 1.10
C GLU A 65 10.24 -8.15 0.85
N LEU A 66 11.29 -8.83 0.38
CA LEU A 66 12.58 -8.20 0.09
C LEU A 66 12.46 -7.14 -1.02
N LEU A 67 11.64 -7.38 -2.05
CA LEU A 67 11.38 -6.40 -3.10
C LEU A 67 10.54 -5.23 -2.57
N MET A 68 9.58 -5.47 -1.67
CA MET A 68 8.86 -4.38 -0.99
C MET A 68 9.84 -3.47 -0.23
N MET A 69 10.79 -4.06 0.51
CA MET A 69 11.85 -3.30 1.18
C MET A 69 12.70 -2.50 0.18
N MET A 70 13.09 -3.10 -0.94
CA MET A 70 13.88 -2.41 -1.97
C MET A 70 13.14 -1.19 -2.53
N LEU A 71 11.85 -1.31 -2.83
CA LEU A 71 11.05 -0.20 -3.34
C LEU A 71 10.97 0.94 -2.30
N THR A 72 10.68 0.59 -1.05
CA THR A 72 10.68 1.51 0.10
C THR A 72 12.00 2.26 0.23
N LEU A 73 13.14 1.56 0.20
CA LEU A 73 14.49 2.14 0.29
C LEU A 73 14.89 2.95 -0.94
N SER A 74 14.30 2.65 -2.10
CA SER A 74 14.52 3.37 -3.36
C SER A 74 13.66 4.63 -3.51
N GLY A 75 12.94 5.02 -2.46
CA GLY A 75 12.10 6.22 -2.45
C GLY A 75 10.79 6.07 -3.21
N TYR A 76 10.25 4.85 -3.30
CA TYR A 76 8.84 4.71 -3.70
C TYR A 76 7.91 5.24 -2.61
N PRO A 77 6.71 5.72 -2.98
CA PRO A 77 5.78 6.29 -2.01
C PRO A 77 5.39 5.27 -0.95
N GLN A 78 5.43 5.69 0.30
CA GLN A 78 5.00 4.92 1.46
C GLN A 78 3.78 5.58 2.10
N ILE A 79 2.97 4.77 2.79
CA ILE A 79 1.89 5.24 3.64
C ILE A 79 2.36 5.34 5.09
N TYR A 80 1.92 6.39 5.76
CA TYR A 80 2.10 6.61 7.19
C TYR A 80 0.73 6.87 7.83
N PHE A 81 0.58 6.43 9.07
CA PHE A 81 -0.66 6.59 9.82
C PHE A 81 -0.40 7.49 11.00
N GLN A 82 -0.56 8.80 10.78
CA GLN A 82 -0.29 9.85 11.77
C GLN A 82 -1.56 10.28 12.52
N LEU A 83 -2.74 9.80 12.11
CA LEU A 83 -4.03 10.11 12.75
C LEU A 83 -4.51 8.96 13.61
N LYS A 84 -5.11 9.28 14.77
CA LYS A 84 -5.88 8.33 15.59
C LYS A 84 -7.23 8.90 15.97
N SER A 85 -8.23 8.04 16.03
CA SER A 85 -9.51 8.34 16.67
C SER A 85 -9.52 7.84 18.12
N ASP A 86 -10.53 8.22 18.89
CA ASP A 86 -10.75 7.69 20.24
C ASP A 86 -11.04 6.18 20.24
N ASN A 87 -11.51 5.64 19.12
CA ASN A 87 -11.67 4.21 18.93
C ASN A 87 -10.41 3.61 18.29
N VAL A 88 -9.58 2.98 19.12
CA VAL A 88 -8.32 2.35 18.69
C VAL A 88 -8.58 1.21 17.72
N GLU A 89 -9.59 0.36 17.96
CA GLU A 89 -9.92 -0.76 17.08
C GLU A 89 -10.34 -0.28 15.68
N LEU A 90 -11.16 0.78 15.61
CA LEU A 90 -11.50 1.41 14.34
C LEU A 90 -10.26 1.96 13.64
N THR A 91 -9.39 2.65 14.39
CA THR A 91 -8.14 3.20 13.84
C THR A 91 -7.27 2.09 13.23
N ASP A 92 -7.09 0.97 13.94
CA ASP A 92 -6.31 -0.17 13.47
C ASP A 92 -6.94 -0.82 12.23
N GLN A 93 -8.27 -0.93 12.19
CA GLN A 93 -8.98 -1.42 10.99
C GLN A 93 -8.77 -0.51 9.78
N LEU A 94 -8.85 0.83 9.95
CA LEU A 94 -8.57 1.78 8.89
C LEU A 94 -7.14 1.65 8.37
N MET A 95 -6.17 1.47 9.28
CA MET A 95 -4.75 1.26 8.93
C MET A 95 -4.57 0.00 8.08
N VAL A 96 -5.20 -1.10 8.50
CA VAL A 96 -5.14 -2.37 7.78
C VAL A 96 -5.75 -2.23 6.39
N MET A 97 -6.97 -1.70 6.28
CA MET A 97 -7.67 -1.55 5.00
C MET A 97 -6.93 -0.62 4.03
N ALA A 98 -6.42 0.52 4.50
CA ALA A 98 -5.62 1.42 3.69
C ALA A 98 -4.32 0.76 3.20
N THR A 99 -3.71 -0.09 4.03
CA THR A 99 -2.54 -0.89 3.65
C THR A 99 -2.88 -1.90 2.55
N TYR A 100 -4.03 -2.58 2.65
CA TYR A 100 -4.50 -3.50 1.61
C TYR A 100 -4.83 -2.82 0.28
N LEU A 101 -5.23 -1.54 0.27
CA LEU A 101 -5.43 -0.76 -0.96
C LEU A 101 -4.12 -0.22 -1.54
N TYR A 102 -3.14 0.08 -0.69
CA TYR A 102 -1.82 0.56 -1.08
C TYR A 102 -0.95 -0.54 -1.71
N GLN A 103 -0.91 -1.72 -1.09
CA GLN A 103 0.02 -2.79 -1.46
C GLN A 103 -0.11 -3.28 -2.92
N PRO A 104 -1.31 -3.41 -3.52
CA PRO A 104 -1.45 -3.82 -4.93
C PRO A 104 -0.73 -2.91 -5.92
N ALA A 105 -0.65 -1.59 -5.65
CA ALA A 105 0.10 -0.66 -6.50
C ALA A 105 1.61 -0.97 -6.49
N MET A 106 2.16 -1.23 -5.31
CA MET A 106 3.56 -1.63 -5.14
C MET A 106 3.83 -3.02 -5.73
N ARG A 107 2.92 -3.96 -5.45
CA ARG A 107 3.03 -5.35 -5.89
C ARG A 107 2.89 -5.51 -7.39
N THR A 108 2.30 -4.55 -8.09
CA THR A 108 2.36 -4.51 -9.57
C THR A 108 3.80 -4.58 -10.07
N ILE A 109 4.73 -3.87 -9.44
CA ILE A 109 6.16 -3.90 -9.81
C ILE A 109 6.79 -5.23 -9.37
N ILE A 110 6.49 -5.66 -8.15
CA ILE A 110 7.03 -6.87 -7.54
C ILE A 110 6.65 -8.11 -8.35
N TYR A 111 5.37 -8.30 -8.67
CA TYR A 111 4.90 -9.47 -9.42
C TYR A 111 5.47 -9.49 -10.84
N LYS A 112 5.61 -8.34 -11.51
CA LYS A 112 6.31 -8.25 -12.81
C LYS A 112 7.77 -8.70 -12.68
N GLU A 113 8.45 -8.33 -11.59
CA GLU A 113 9.84 -8.75 -11.36
C GLU A 113 9.93 -10.24 -11.04
N GLN A 114 9.06 -10.76 -10.17
CA GLN A 114 8.98 -12.18 -9.86
C GLN A 114 8.67 -13.03 -11.10
N ALA A 115 7.79 -12.55 -11.99
CA ALA A 115 7.50 -13.21 -13.26
C ALA A 115 8.75 -13.32 -14.16
N LYS A 116 9.55 -12.25 -14.28
CA LYS A 116 10.81 -12.27 -15.05
C LYS A 116 11.81 -13.29 -14.51
N HIS A 117 11.79 -13.54 -13.20
CA HIS A 117 12.63 -14.52 -12.52
C HIS A 117 12.00 -15.92 -12.43
N GLY A 118 10.87 -16.16 -13.09
CA GLY A 118 10.22 -17.47 -13.12
C GLY A 118 9.63 -17.91 -11.78
N LEU A 119 9.37 -16.98 -10.86
CA LEU A 119 8.80 -17.28 -9.53
C LEU A 119 7.27 -17.42 -9.55
N LEU A 120 6.60 -16.96 -10.61
CA LEU A 120 5.17 -17.16 -10.81
C LEU A 120 4.91 -18.44 -11.62
N THR A 121 5.31 -19.59 -11.05
CA THR A 121 5.08 -20.91 -11.65
C THR A 121 3.62 -21.36 -11.53
N ASP A 122 3.20 -22.36 -12.30
CA ASP A 122 1.83 -22.89 -12.23
C ASP A 122 1.44 -23.34 -10.80
N ASP A 123 2.39 -23.94 -10.05
CA ASP A 123 2.17 -24.35 -8.66
C ASP A 123 1.96 -23.13 -7.73
N VAL A 124 2.71 -22.05 -7.94
CA VAL A 124 2.57 -20.80 -7.17
C VAL A 124 1.22 -20.14 -7.48
N VAL A 125 0.83 -20.10 -8.75
CA VAL A 125 -0.46 -19.55 -9.19
C VAL A 125 -1.62 -20.35 -8.60
N ALA A 126 -1.54 -21.68 -8.63
CA ALA A 126 -2.54 -22.56 -8.03
C ALA A 126 -2.64 -22.37 -6.50
N ALA A 127 -1.51 -22.32 -5.80
CA ALA A 127 -1.47 -22.13 -4.36
C ALA A 127 -1.97 -20.73 -3.94
N PHE A 128 -1.66 -19.69 -4.72
CA PHE A 128 -2.19 -18.34 -4.53
C PHE A 128 -3.70 -18.31 -4.72
N ALA A 129 -4.22 -18.89 -5.80
CA ALA A 129 -5.66 -18.92 -6.05
C ALA A 129 -6.41 -19.69 -4.95
N LYS A 130 -5.84 -20.80 -4.47
CA LYS A 130 -6.38 -21.53 -3.32
C LYS A 130 -6.34 -20.69 -2.04
N GLY A 131 -5.33 -19.85 -1.85
CA GLY A 131 -5.25 -18.87 -0.77
C GLY A 131 -6.44 -17.92 -0.79
N VAL A 132 -6.67 -17.25 -1.93
CA VAL A 132 -7.83 -16.36 -2.13
C VAL A 132 -9.14 -17.07 -1.79
N MET A 133 -9.34 -18.28 -2.31
CA MET A 133 -10.57 -19.06 -2.09
C MET A 133 -10.76 -19.56 -0.65
N THR A 134 -9.68 -19.67 0.13
CA THR A 134 -9.73 -20.10 1.53
C THR A 134 -9.92 -18.91 2.48
N THR A 135 -9.44 -17.72 2.09
CA THR A 135 -9.57 -16.49 2.88
C THR A 135 -10.98 -15.91 2.85
N LEU A 136 -11.70 -16.07 1.74
CA LEU A 136 -12.98 -15.38 1.50
C LEU A 136 -14.18 -16.32 1.59
N THR A 137 -15.24 -15.86 2.24
CA THR A 137 -16.55 -16.50 2.12
C THR A 137 -17.17 -16.11 0.77
N LYS A 138 -17.67 -17.10 0.02
CA LYS A 138 -18.37 -16.88 -1.26
C LYS A 138 -19.52 -15.90 -1.11
N GLU A 139 -19.78 -15.12 -2.16
CA GLU A 139 -20.93 -14.23 -2.18
C GLU A 139 -22.23 -15.02 -2.20
N ALA A 140 -23.16 -14.62 -1.35
CA ALA A 140 -24.55 -15.03 -1.40
C ALA A 140 -25.41 -13.81 -1.77
N ASP A 141 -26.58 -14.06 -2.35
CA ASP A 141 -27.47 -12.99 -2.80
C ASP A 141 -27.81 -12.03 -1.65
N GLY A 142 -27.49 -10.75 -1.83
CA GLY A 142 -27.69 -9.69 -0.84
C GLY A 142 -26.73 -9.68 0.36
N ASP A 143 -25.75 -10.59 0.44
CA ASP A 143 -24.76 -10.60 1.53
C ASP A 143 -23.55 -9.71 1.24
N ARG A 144 -23.52 -8.56 1.92
CA ARG A 144 -22.40 -7.59 1.86
C ARG A 144 -21.52 -7.58 3.10
N SER A 145 -21.67 -8.54 4.01
CA SER A 145 -20.93 -8.54 5.29
C SER A 145 -19.41 -8.55 5.12
N GLU A 146 -18.90 -9.26 4.10
CA GLU A 146 -17.47 -9.31 3.75
C GLU A 146 -17.11 -8.52 2.48
N ALA A 147 -18.01 -7.67 1.96
CA ALA A 147 -17.84 -7.01 0.66
C ALA A 147 -16.51 -6.24 0.56
N ALA A 148 -16.15 -5.47 1.59
CA ALA A 148 -14.89 -4.76 1.66
C ALA A 148 -13.68 -5.71 1.60
N LEU A 149 -13.65 -6.76 2.44
CA LEU A 149 -12.57 -7.74 2.49
C LEU A 149 -12.41 -8.49 1.14
N ARG A 150 -13.53 -8.87 0.53
CA ARG A 150 -13.56 -9.51 -0.79
C ARG A 150 -12.93 -8.58 -1.84
N VAL A 151 -13.32 -7.31 -1.90
CA VAL A 151 -12.74 -6.34 -2.85
C VAL A 151 -11.24 -6.16 -2.62
N LEU A 152 -10.80 -5.98 -1.37
CA LEU A 152 -9.39 -5.80 -1.03
C LEU A 152 -8.53 -6.99 -1.45
N THR A 153 -9.01 -8.21 -1.19
CA THR A 153 -8.29 -9.44 -1.52
C THR A 153 -8.28 -9.69 -3.03
N LEU A 154 -9.43 -9.49 -3.70
CA LEU A 154 -9.55 -9.69 -5.14
C LEU A 154 -8.81 -8.62 -5.95
N LEU A 155 -8.62 -7.42 -5.39
CA LEU A 155 -7.78 -6.38 -5.99
C LEU A 155 -6.34 -6.87 -6.14
N ASP A 156 -5.74 -7.42 -5.08
CA ASP A 156 -4.40 -8.00 -5.15
C ASP A 156 -4.36 -9.21 -6.09
N ALA A 157 -5.42 -10.03 -6.10
CA ALA A 157 -5.53 -11.18 -7.00
C ALA A 157 -5.57 -10.78 -8.48
N GLN A 158 -6.28 -9.71 -8.83
CA GLN A 158 -6.28 -9.16 -10.20
C GLN A 158 -4.88 -8.71 -10.63
N VAL A 159 -4.18 -7.99 -9.75
CA VAL A 159 -2.81 -7.53 -10.02
C VAL A 159 -1.84 -8.71 -10.16
N PHE A 160 -1.98 -9.73 -9.31
CA PHE A 160 -1.21 -10.96 -9.40
C PHE A 160 -1.46 -11.69 -10.73
N MET A 161 -2.73 -11.94 -11.08
CA MET A 161 -3.09 -12.65 -12.31
C MET A 161 -2.69 -11.88 -13.58
N ASN A 162 -2.65 -10.55 -13.54
CA ASN A 162 -2.15 -9.74 -14.66
C ASN A 162 -0.64 -9.92 -14.89
N ALA A 163 0.14 -10.24 -13.86
CA ALA A 163 1.57 -10.44 -13.96
C ALA A 163 1.99 -11.87 -14.36
N VAL A 164 1.08 -12.84 -14.23
CA VAL A 164 1.32 -14.23 -14.63
C VAL A 164 1.43 -14.33 -16.15
N THR A 165 2.49 -14.98 -16.65
CA THR A 165 2.71 -15.18 -18.09
C THR A 165 1.98 -16.39 -18.68
N GLY A 166 1.53 -17.31 -17.82
CA GLY A 166 0.74 -18.50 -18.18
C GLY A 166 -0.77 -18.23 -18.28
N GLU A 167 -1.54 -19.31 -18.45
CA GLU A 167 -3.00 -19.23 -18.53
C GLU A 167 -3.62 -19.03 -17.14
N THR A 168 -4.39 -17.94 -16.98
CA THR A 168 -5.05 -17.58 -15.71
C THR A 168 -6.58 -17.70 -15.75
N VAL A 169 -7.16 -17.97 -16.92
CA VAL A 169 -8.61 -17.91 -17.16
C VAL A 169 -9.39 -18.80 -16.19
N ALA A 170 -8.94 -20.04 -15.96
CA ALA A 170 -9.60 -20.95 -15.03
C ALA A 170 -9.70 -20.39 -13.60
N TYR A 171 -8.68 -19.64 -13.14
CA TYR A 171 -8.69 -19.01 -11.83
C TYR A 171 -9.56 -17.76 -11.80
N THR A 172 -9.47 -16.91 -12.82
CA THR A 172 -10.28 -15.69 -12.90
C THR A 172 -11.77 -16.00 -13.04
N ASP A 173 -12.13 -17.05 -13.78
CA ASP A 173 -13.51 -17.52 -13.91
C ASP A 173 -14.02 -18.06 -12.57
N THR A 174 -13.19 -18.81 -11.83
CA THR A 174 -13.53 -19.29 -10.49
C THR A 174 -13.79 -18.13 -9.53
N PHE A 175 -12.98 -17.07 -9.58
CA PHE A 175 -13.19 -15.87 -8.75
C PHE A 175 -14.46 -15.12 -9.16
N ALA A 176 -14.69 -14.95 -10.46
CA ALA A 176 -15.89 -14.28 -10.97
C ALA A 176 -17.18 -15.03 -10.61
N GLU A 177 -17.15 -16.37 -10.61
CA GLU A 177 -18.29 -17.20 -10.21
C GLU A 177 -18.52 -17.13 -8.68
N ALA A 178 -17.46 -17.17 -7.88
CA ALA A 178 -17.56 -17.18 -6.42
C ALA A 178 -17.84 -15.80 -5.81
N PHE A 179 -17.41 -14.72 -6.46
CA PHE A 179 -17.46 -13.35 -5.96
C PHE A 179 -17.85 -12.34 -7.07
N PRO A 180 -19.00 -12.51 -7.74
CA PRO A 180 -19.37 -11.70 -8.91
C PRO A 180 -19.38 -10.18 -8.67
N GLU A 181 -19.90 -9.70 -7.53
CA GLU A 181 -19.97 -8.27 -7.22
C GLU A 181 -18.58 -7.72 -6.85
N ALA A 182 -17.85 -8.37 -5.94
CA ALA A 182 -16.53 -7.95 -5.50
C ALA A 182 -15.46 -8.08 -6.59
N TRP A 183 -15.55 -9.09 -7.46
CA TRP A 183 -14.66 -9.24 -8.60
C TRP A 183 -14.85 -8.09 -9.59
N ALA A 184 -16.10 -7.76 -9.94
CA ALA A 184 -16.40 -6.64 -10.83
C ALA A 184 -15.97 -5.28 -10.22
N ALA A 185 -16.15 -5.10 -8.91
CA ALA A 185 -15.64 -3.95 -8.17
C ALA A 185 -14.11 -3.84 -8.26
N ALA A 186 -13.38 -4.93 -7.97
CA ALA A 186 -11.93 -4.97 -8.06
C ALA A 186 -11.42 -4.66 -9.48
N GLN A 187 -12.10 -5.13 -10.53
CA GLN A 187 -11.76 -4.79 -11.92
C GLN A 187 -11.82 -3.29 -12.20
N LYS A 188 -12.85 -2.59 -11.70
CA LYS A 188 -12.97 -1.13 -11.87
C LYS A 188 -11.79 -0.41 -11.21
N ILE A 189 -11.41 -0.85 -10.01
CA ILE A 189 -10.29 -0.27 -9.28
C ILE A 189 -8.97 -0.51 -10.05
N VAL A 190 -8.69 -1.73 -10.50
CA VAL A 190 -7.49 -2.04 -11.31
C VAL A 190 -7.42 -1.22 -12.60
N ALA A 191 -8.54 -1.08 -13.30
CA ALA A 191 -8.62 -0.26 -14.51
C ALA A 191 -8.25 1.21 -14.22
N ALA A 192 -8.71 1.75 -13.09
CA ALA A 192 -8.38 3.10 -12.67
C ALA A 192 -6.92 3.26 -12.21
N MET A 193 -6.35 2.23 -11.57
CA MET A 193 -4.93 2.20 -11.17
C MET A 193 -3.97 2.21 -12.38
N LYS A 194 -4.42 1.79 -13.57
CA LYS A 194 -3.62 1.71 -14.80
C LYS A 194 -2.30 0.94 -14.59
N ILE A 195 -2.42 -0.26 -14.03
CA ILE A 195 -1.30 -1.09 -13.55
C ILE A 195 -0.23 -1.40 -14.61
N GLU A 196 -0.59 -1.40 -15.89
CA GLU A 196 0.38 -1.56 -17.00
C GLU A 196 1.39 -0.41 -17.05
N GLY A 197 0.96 0.80 -16.70
CA GLY A 197 1.78 2.02 -16.72
C GLY A 197 2.59 2.28 -15.44
N ILE A 198 2.44 1.45 -14.41
CA ILE A 198 3.18 1.60 -13.15
C ILE A 198 4.64 1.18 -13.37
N LYS A 199 5.56 2.15 -13.22
CA LYS A 199 7.00 1.96 -13.46
C LYS A 199 7.92 2.83 -12.60
N ASP A 200 7.40 3.89 -11.99
CA ASP A 200 8.18 4.91 -11.27
C ASP A 200 7.40 5.39 -10.03
N PRO A 201 8.03 6.12 -9.09
CA PRO A 201 7.36 6.60 -7.88
C PRO A 201 6.09 7.41 -8.16
N PHE A 202 6.07 8.21 -9.23
CA PHE A 202 4.93 9.07 -9.56
C PHE A 202 3.72 8.25 -10.03
N THR A 203 3.95 7.25 -10.88
CA THR A 203 2.91 6.34 -11.36
C THR A 203 2.38 5.44 -10.25
N VAL A 204 3.23 5.01 -9.31
CA VAL A 204 2.78 4.32 -8.08
C VAL A 204 1.90 5.22 -7.22
N HIS A 205 2.33 6.46 -6.95
CA HIS A 205 1.54 7.42 -6.16
C HIS A 205 0.13 7.57 -6.75
N ARG A 206 0.04 7.79 -8.06
CA ARG A 206 -1.26 7.92 -8.75
C ARG A 206 -2.12 6.66 -8.67
N ALA A 207 -1.51 5.48 -8.76
CA ALA A 207 -2.24 4.23 -8.64
C ALA A 207 -2.82 4.04 -7.23
N VAL A 208 -2.07 4.38 -6.19
CA VAL A 208 -2.57 4.33 -4.79
C VAL A 208 -3.76 5.28 -4.60
N VAL A 209 -3.64 6.53 -5.06
CA VAL A 209 -4.75 7.50 -4.95
C VAL A 209 -5.99 7.02 -5.72
N ALA A 210 -5.80 6.44 -6.91
CA ALA A 210 -6.90 5.85 -7.67
C ALA A 210 -7.54 4.69 -6.91
N ALA A 211 -6.74 3.83 -6.27
CA ALA A 211 -7.26 2.72 -5.47
C ALA A 211 -8.12 3.20 -4.28
N PHE A 212 -7.64 4.19 -3.53
CA PHE A 212 -8.40 4.78 -2.42
C PHE A 212 -9.73 5.38 -2.89
N LYS A 213 -9.68 6.23 -3.91
CA LYS A 213 -10.88 6.90 -4.42
C LYS A 213 -11.92 5.92 -4.94
N HIS A 214 -11.53 4.98 -5.78
CA HIS A 214 -12.48 4.05 -6.40
C HIS A 214 -12.98 2.98 -5.44
N PHE A 215 -12.24 2.68 -4.37
CA PHE A 215 -12.76 1.87 -3.28
C PHE A 215 -13.92 2.58 -2.56
N ASP A 216 -13.75 3.85 -2.19
CA ASP A 216 -14.80 4.63 -1.52
C ASP A 216 -16.03 4.81 -2.42
N GLU A 217 -15.85 5.15 -3.70
CA GLU A 217 -16.94 5.22 -4.68
C GLU A 217 -17.73 3.90 -4.75
N GLN A 218 -17.04 2.76 -4.62
CA GLN A 218 -17.67 1.44 -4.65
C GLN A 218 -18.36 1.08 -3.33
N MET A 219 -17.81 1.46 -2.18
CA MET A 219 -18.48 1.30 -0.89
C MET A 219 -19.77 2.14 -0.84
N ALA A 220 -19.69 3.41 -1.25
CA ALA A 220 -20.85 4.28 -1.34
C ALA A 220 -21.93 3.74 -2.29
N ALA A 221 -21.54 3.19 -3.45
CA ALA A 221 -22.47 2.55 -4.38
C ALA A 221 -23.17 1.30 -3.81
N TRP A 222 -22.62 0.72 -2.75
CA TRP A 222 -23.19 -0.40 -2.02
C TRP A 222 -23.88 0.01 -0.71
N ASP A 223 -24.05 1.31 -0.47
CA ASP A 223 -24.55 1.87 0.79
C ASP A 223 -23.73 1.41 2.02
N LEU A 224 -22.43 1.16 1.81
CA LEU A 224 -21.48 0.80 2.85
C LEU A 224 -20.65 2.03 3.26
N PRO A 225 -20.13 2.07 4.50
CA PRO A 225 -19.23 3.13 4.94
C PRO A 225 -17.99 3.26 4.05
N GLU A 226 -17.68 4.48 3.67
CA GLU A 226 -16.43 4.84 3.00
C GLU A 226 -15.25 4.75 3.98
N LEU A 227 -14.06 4.47 3.46
CA LEU A 227 -12.82 4.40 4.22
C LEU A 227 -12.18 5.79 4.40
N HIS A 228 -12.38 6.68 3.43
CA HIS A 228 -11.74 8.01 3.37
C HIS A 228 -10.21 7.92 3.53
N ALA A 229 -9.61 6.90 2.90
CA ALA A 229 -8.17 6.63 3.00
C ALA A 229 -7.31 7.77 2.43
N ASN A 230 -7.84 8.54 1.48
CA ASN A 230 -7.18 9.73 0.95
C ASN A 230 -6.95 10.80 2.02
N GLU A 231 -7.79 10.87 3.06
CA GLU A 231 -7.60 11.81 4.18
C GLU A 231 -6.92 11.13 5.37
N PHE A 232 -7.26 9.87 5.66
CA PHE A 232 -6.76 9.14 6.81
C PHE A 232 -5.28 8.75 6.67
N ALA A 233 -4.89 8.21 5.52
CA ALA A 233 -3.53 7.74 5.27
C ALA A 233 -2.67 8.87 4.69
N THR A 234 -1.53 9.12 5.31
CA THR A 234 -0.53 10.05 4.78
C THR A 234 0.32 9.34 3.74
N LEU A 235 0.14 9.67 2.47
CA LEU A 235 0.93 9.10 1.38
C LEU A 235 2.11 10.02 1.06
N THR A 236 3.31 9.44 0.96
CA THR A 236 4.52 10.18 0.56
C THR A 236 4.26 10.94 -0.74
N PRO A 237 4.36 12.29 -0.74
CA PRO A 237 4.09 13.08 -1.93
C PRO A 237 5.24 12.94 -2.93
N VAL A 238 4.88 12.86 -4.22
CA VAL A 238 5.83 12.86 -5.34
C VAL A 238 5.71 14.19 -6.08
N LEU A 239 6.68 15.07 -5.87
CA LEU A 239 6.62 16.48 -6.26
C LEU A 239 7.72 16.83 -7.25
N SER A 240 7.43 17.73 -8.18
CA SER A 240 8.45 18.37 -8.99
C SER A 240 9.24 19.40 -8.19
N GLU A 241 10.48 19.68 -8.62
CA GLU A 241 11.27 20.80 -8.07
C GLU A 241 10.54 22.15 -8.14
N ARG A 242 9.67 22.34 -9.13
CA ARG A 242 8.82 23.53 -9.22
C ARG A 242 7.85 23.59 -8.05
N GLN A 243 7.10 22.52 -7.80
CA GLN A 243 6.11 22.45 -6.71
C GLN A 243 6.75 22.68 -5.34
N LEU A 244 7.95 22.13 -5.12
CA LEU A 244 8.70 22.29 -3.88
C LEU A 244 9.05 23.76 -3.55
N ARG A 245 9.20 24.61 -4.56
CA ARG A 245 9.47 26.06 -4.39
C ARG A 245 8.22 26.92 -4.28
N LEU A 246 7.05 26.40 -4.60
CA LEU A 246 5.82 27.17 -4.50
C LEU A 246 5.42 27.36 -3.03
N PRO A 247 4.73 28.45 -2.70
CA PRO A 247 4.05 28.58 -1.41
C PRO A 247 3.07 27.43 -1.19
N LEU A 248 2.96 26.96 0.06
CA LEU A 248 2.10 25.84 0.43
C LEU A 248 0.67 26.01 -0.07
N ALA A 249 0.11 27.22 0.03
CA ALA A 249 -1.26 27.53 -0.41
C ALA A 249 -1.54 27.29 -1.90
N GLN A 250 -0.50 27.18 -2.73
CA GLN A 250 -0.64 26.89 -4.17
C GLN A 250 -0.69 25.39 -4.47
N VAL A 251 -0.23 24.54 -3.55
CA VAL A 251 -0.10 23.10 -3.77
C VAL A 251 -1.02 22.30 -2.85
N TYR A 252 -1.29 22.81 -1.65
CA TYR A 252 -2.04 22.12 -0.61
C TYR A 252 -3.16 22.98 -0.03
N ASP A 253 -4.26 22.32 0.31
CA ASP A 253 -5.27 22.83 1.24
C ASP A 253 -5.09 22.18 2.60
N ILE A 254 -5.29 22.95 3.67
CA ILE A 254 -5.21 22.44 5.04
C ILE A 254 -6.62 22.18 5.56
N LYS A 255 -6.92 20.92 5.86
CA LYS A 255 -8.22 20.48 6.37
C LYS A 255 -8.09 20.07 7.83
N HIS A 256 -8.99 20.58 8.67
CA HIS A 256 -9.17 20.09 10.04
C HIS A 256 -9.82 18.71 10.01
N THR A 257 -9.34 17.78 10.84
CA THR A 257 -9.93 16.45 11.01
C THR A 257 -10.48 16.30 12.42
N ASP A 258 -11.51 15.46 12.57
CA ASP A 258 -12.05 15.09 13.90
C ASP A 258 -11.13 14.11 14.65
N MET A 259 -10.06 13.64 13.99
CA MET A 259 -9.00 12.82 14.59
C MET A 259 -7.90 13.68 15.21
N ILE A 260 -7.08 13.06 16.06
CA ILE A 260 -5.91 13.69 16.65
C ILE A 260 -4.62 13.15 16.07
N ASP A 261 -3.57 13.96 16.14
CA ASP A 261 -2.22 13.61 15.72
C ASP A 261 -1.66 12.60 16.73
N ARG A 262 -1.23 11.43 16.24
CA ARG A 262 -0.68 10.35 17.07
C ARG A 262 0.63 10.72 17.75
N ASN A 263 1.41 11.60 17.13
CA ASN A 263 2.73 11.97 17.62
C ASN A 263 2.66 13.05 18.70
N THR A 264 1.71 13.99 18.57
CA THR A 264 1.59 15.14 19.49
C THR A 264 0.41 15.04 20.46
N GLU A 265 -0.56 14.16 20.16
CA GLU A 265 -1.85 14.03 20.84
C GLU A 265 -2.72 15.30 20.81
N LYS A 266 -2.52 16.15 19.78
CA LYS A 266 -3.27 17.39 19.58
C LYS A 266 -4.21 17.32 18.38
N THR A 267 -5.06 18.33 18.24
CA THR A 267 -5.88 18.55 17.04
C THR A 267 -5.03 18.45 15.78
N ALA A 268 -5.42 17.54 14.89
CA ALA A 268 -4.71 17.32 13.64
C ALA A 268 -5.30 18.14 12.50
N TYR A 269 -4.43 18.54 11.59
CA TYR A 269 -4.78 19.09 10.29
C TYR A 269 -4.01 18.33 9.22
N VAL A 270 -4.71 17.95 8.15
CA VAL A 270 -4.13 17.22 7.02
C VAL A 270 -3.84 18.18 5.86
N GLY A 271 -2.69 17.99 5.22
CA GLY A 271 -2.33 18.68 3.98
C GLY A 271 -2.80 17.91 2.76
N LEU A 272 -3.94 18.30 2.20
CA LEU A 272 -4.52 17.69 1.01
C LEU A 272 -3.95 18.34 -0.25
N ASN A 273 -3.33 17.55 -1.12
CA ASN A 273 -2.83 18.05 -2.40
C ASN A 273 -4.01 18.50 -3.27
N LYS A 274 -3.94 19.72 -3.81
CA LYS A 274 -5.04 20.31 -4.59
C LYS A 274 -5.36 19.58 -5.90
N THR A 275 -4.46 18.73 -6.37
CA THR A 275 -4.61 18.03 -7.66
C THR A 275 -5.36 16.72 -7.49
N ASP A 276 -5.09 16.01 -6.40
CA ASP A 276 -5.53 14.62 -6.22
C ASP A 276 -6.18 14.37 -4.85
N GLU A 277 -6.31 15.41 -4.02
CA GLU A 277 -6.97 15.42 -2.72
C GLU A 277 -6.40 14.39 -1.72
N GLN A 278 -5.16 13.96 -1.95
CA GLN A 278 -4.46 13.02 -1.08
C GLN A 278 -3.74 13.76 0.06
N ASN A 279 -3.97 13.29 1.29
CA ASN A 279 -3.20 13.66 2.47
C ASN A 279 -1.73 13.31 2.26
N SER A 280 -0.88 14.34 2.27
CA SER A 280 0.57 14.24 2.12
C SER A 280 1.35 14.49 3.41
N PHE A 281 0.72 15.08 4.43
CA PHE A 281 1.32 15.34 5.74
C PHE A 281 0.25 15.67 6.78
N VAL A 282 0.54 15.38 8.05
CA VAL A 282 -0.24 15.85 9.20
C VAL A 282 0.56 16.90 9.97
N ILE A 283 -0.13 17.94 10.43
CA ILE A 283 0.41 18.95 11.34
C ILE A 283 -0.53 19.17 12.52
N SER A 284 0.06 19.61 13.63
CA SER A 284 -0.66 20.12 14.79
C SER A 284 -0.49 21.63 14.87
N ALA A 285 -1.59 22.37 15.05
CA ALA A 285 -1.51 23.82 15.26
C ALA A 285 -1.19 24.15 16.73
N PRO A 286 -0.51 25.28 17.01
CA PRO A 286 -0.38 25.77 18.38
C PRO A 286 -1.74 26.13 18.98
N GLU A 287 -1.86 26.11 20.31
CA GLU A 287 -3.10 26.48 21.00
C GLU A 287 -3.38 27.99 20.93
N GLU A 288 -2.32 28.81 20.96
CA GLU A 288 -2.39 30.26 20.85
C GLU A 288 -2.02 30.74 19.45
N ASN A 289 -2.61 31.85 19.01
CA ASN A 289 -2.29 32.53 17.75
C ASN A 289 -2.40 31.67 16.48
N GLN A 290 -3.31 30.68 16.46
CA GLN A 290 -3.59 29.84 15.28
C GLN A 290 -3.76 30.62 13.97
N PRO A 291 -4.48 31.76 13.90
CA PRO A 291 -4.61 32.50 12.65
C PRO A 291 -3.26 32.97 12.08
N THR A 292 -2.34 33.39 12.95
CA THR A 292 -0.99 33.80 12.54
C THR A 292 -0.18 32.59 12.08
N PHE A 293 -0.27 31.46 12.80
CA PHE A 293 0.38 30.21 12.41
C PHE A 293 -0.02 29.79 10.99
N PHE A 294 -1.32 29.66 10.71
CA PHE A 294 -1.79 29.26 9.37
C PHE A 294 -1.43 30.28 8.30
N LYS A 295 -1.52 31.58 8.60
CA LYS A 295 -1.15 32.63 7.63
C LYS A 295 0.30 32.55 7.20
N GLU A 296 1.21 32.23 8.12
CA GLU A 296 2.63 32.05 7.78
C GLU A 296 2.87 30.70 7.11
N LEU A 297 2.29 29.61 7.63
CA LEU A 297 2.37 28.28 7.02
C LEU A 297 1.98 28.29 5.54
N TYR A 298 0.90 28.98 5.18
CA TYR A 298 0.41 29.07 3.80
C TYR A 298 1.36 29.81 2.84
N LYS A 299 2.23 30.68 3.36
CA LYS A 299 3.21 31.43 2.57
C LYS A 299 4.56 30.71 2.47
N THR A 300 4.89 29.87 3.44
CA THR A 300 6.12 29.08 3.47
C THR A 300 6.17 28.16 2.26
N SER A 301 7.37 27.92 1.72
CA SER A 301 7.51 27.01 0.58
C SER A 301 7.18 25.57 0.98
N VAL A 302 6.68 24.78 0.03
CA VAL A 302 6.36 23.36 0.28
C VAL A 302 7.58 22.60 0.83
N ARG A 303 8.76 22.82 0.26
CA ARG A 303 10.00 22.18 0.72
C ARG A 303 10.28 22.46 2.19
N GLU A 304 10.29 23.73 2.58
CA GLU A 304 10.58 24.15 3.95
C GLU A 304 9.57 23.55 4.93
N VAL A 305 8.27 23.53 4.58
CA VAL A 305 7.23 22.93 5.43
C VAL A 305 7.50 21.44 5.63
N LEU A 306 7.69 20.67 4.55
CA LEU A 306 7.90 19.23 4.63
C LEU A 306 9.19 18.88 5.40
N GLU A 307 10.27 19.61 5.17
CA GLU A 307 11.54 19.44 5.89
C GLU A 307 11.40 19.79 7.38
N GLN A 308 10.70 20.88 7.72
CA GLN A 308 10.50 21.32 9.10
C GLN A 308 9.70 20.31 9.94
N ILE A 309 8.69 19.67 9.34
CA ILE A 309 7.86 18.67 10.02
C ILE A 309 8.45 17.24 9.90
N GLY A 310 9.58 17.09 9.21
CA GLY A 310 10.23 15.80 9.00
C GLY A 310 9.42 14.85 8.11
N GLN A 311 8.52 15.36 7.27
CA GLN A 311 7.72 14.55 6.36
C GLN A 311 8.56 14.11 5.15
N PRO A 312 8.74 12.79 4.90
CA PRO A 312 9.41 12.32 3.70
C PRO A 312 8.64 12.71 2.43
N PHE A 313 9.38 13.06 1.38
CA PHE A 313 8.85 13.34 0.04
C PHE A 313 9.82 12.86 -1.04
N VAL A 314 9.30 12.68 -2.25
CA VAL A 314 10.08 12.24 -3.41
C VAL A 314 10.10 13.34 -4.45
N VAL A 315 11.29 13.67 -4.94
CA VAL A 315 11.44 14.59 -6.07
C VAL A 315 11.29 13.81 -7.37
N ARG A 316 10.28 14.13 -8.18
CA ARG A 316 10.13 13.58 -9.53
C ARG A 316 11.34 13.99 -10.36
N GLN A 317 12.06 13.00 -10.91
CA GLN A 317 13.10 13.26 -11.91
C GLN A 317 12.44 13.90 -13.14
N ALA A 318 13.06 14.96 -13.68
CA ALA A 318 12.57 15.57 -14.90
C ALA A 318 12.68 14.56 -16.05
N ASP A 319 11.56 14.31 -16.74
CA ASP A 319 11.59 13.64 -18.04
C ASP A 319 12.28 14.53 -19.08
#